data_AF-A0A419JUB0-F1
#
_entry.id   AF-A0A419JUB0-F1
#
_cell.length_a   1.000
_cell.length_b   1.000
_cell.length_c   1.000
_cell.angle_alpha   90.00
_cell.angle_beta   90.00
_cell.angle_gamma   90.00
#
_symmetry.space_group_name_H-M   'P 1'
#
loop_
_entity.id
_entity.type
_entity.pdbx_description
1 polymer ?
#
loop_
_entity_poly.entity_id
_entity_poly.type
_entity_poly.pdbx_seq_one_letter_code
_entity_poly.pdbx_strand_id
1 'polypeptide(L)'
;MQDDLSIEIRKLEVRLKEFVDAEQKAIESLKKWLKKLKNLNDFIIKISGKEDSESFKQLLKLRLENLKAFQEALKEMSKSEHEKSHLLDSYGSILLALEEKTSKLQKS
;
A
#
# COMPACT_ATOMS: atom_id res chain seq x y z
N MET A 1 26.52 22.09 14.91
CA MET A 1 26.17 20.66 14.93
C MET A 1 24.67 20.55 14.91
N GLN A 2 24.12 19.83 13.95
CA GLN A 2 22.68 19.58 13.91
C GLN A 2 22.37 18.52 14.97
N ASP A 3 21.41 18.81 15.84
CA ASP A 3 21.01 17.95 16.94
C ASP A 3 20.46 16.61 16.42
N ASP A 4 20.95 15.48 16.97
CA ASP A 4 20.62 14.12 16.52
C ASP A 4 19.09 13.91 16.49
N LEU A 5 18.38 14.46 17.47
CA LEU A 5 16.92 14.41 17.52
C LEU A 5 16.26 15.16 16.35
N SER A 6 16.82 16.31 15.93
CA SER A 6 16.30 17.08 14.79
C SER A 6 16.49 16.35 13.46
N ILE A 7 17.55 15.54 13.33
CA ILE A 7 17.79 14.70 12.15
C ILE A 7 16.76 13.57 12.12
N GLU A 8 16.55 12.88 13.23
CA GLU A 8 15.59 11.78 13.32
C GLU A 8 14.14 12.24 13.10
N ILE A 9 13.76 13.42 13.61
CA ILE A 9 12.45 14.04 13.32
C ILE A 9 12.25 14.22 11.80
N ARG A 10 13.23 14.81 11.09
CA ARG A 10 13.14 15.01 9.63
C ARG A 10 13.06 13.70 8.87
N LYS A 11 13.78 12.66 9.30
CA LYS A 11 13.69 11.33 8.70
C LYS A 11 12.27 10.77 8.86
N LEU A 12 11.68 10.88 10.06
CA LEU A 12 10.33 10.40 10.29
C LEU A 12 9.30 11.15 9.44
N GLU A 13 9.43 12.47 9.28
CA GLU A 13 8.55 13.25 8.40
C GLU A 13 8.56 12.70 6.97
N VAL A 14 9.75 12.39 6.44
CA VAL A 14 9.92 11.79 5.11
C VAL A 14 9.29 10.39 5.07
N ARG A 15 9.59 9.51 6.04
CA ARG A 15 9.06 8.14 6.09
C ARG A 15 7.54 8.11 6.20
N LEU A 16 6.96 9.00 7.00
CA LEU A 16 5.52 9.10 7.14
C LEU A 16 4.86 9.49 5.82
N LYS A 17 5.46 10.46 5.10
CA LYS A 17 4.97 10.87 3.78
C LYS A 17 5.08 9.73 2.76
N GLU A 18 6.22 9.05 2.71
CA GLU A 18 6.45 7.90 1.81
C GLU A 18 5.43 6.79 2.06
N PHE A 19 5.19 6.45 3.33
CA PHE A 19 4.18 5.46 3.72
C PHE A 19 2.76 5.87 3.30
N VAL A 20 2.36 7.11 3.56
CA VAL A 20 1.02 7.61 3.18
C VAL A 20 0.83 7.57 1.66
N ASP A 21 1.84 8.00 0.90
CA ASP A 21 1.79 7.96 -0.56
C ASP A 21 1.72 6.52 -1.10
N ALA A 22 2.39 5.56 -0.44
CA ALA A 22 2.34 4.15 -0.79
C ALA A 22 0.98 3.51 -0.45
N GLU A 23 0.44 3.78 0.74
CA GLU A 23 -0.90 3.32 1.16
C GLU A 23 -1.98 3.81 0.20
N GLN A 24 -1.92 5.08 -0.19
CA GLN A 24 -2.90 5.65 -1.11
C GLN A 24 -2.88 4.93 -2.48
N LYS A 25 -1.69 4.62 -3.02
CA LYS A 25 -1.54 3.84 -4.26
C LYS A 25 -2.05 2.41 -4.13
N ALA A 26 -1.81 1.77 -2.98
CA ALA A 26 -2.35 0.44 -2.69
C ALA A 26 -3.88 0.44 -2.65
N ILE A 27 -4.48 1.40 -1.94
CA ILE A 27 -5.94 1.60 -1.85
C ILE A 27 -6.54 1.84 -3.23
N GLU A 28 -5.94 2.68 -4.07
CA GLU A 28 -6.40 2.96 -5.42
C GLU A 28 -6.37 1.72 -6.31
N SER A 29 -5.30 0.92 -6.20
CA SER A 29 -5.17 -0.34 -6.95
C SER A 29 -6.20 -1.38 -6.50
N LEU A 30 -6.48 -1.48 -5.19
CA LEU A 30 -7.55 -2.31 -4.66
C LEU A 30 -8.93 -1.88 -5.15
N LYS A 31 -9.22 -0.57 -5.19
CA LYS A 31 -10.48 -0.03 -5.74
C LYS A 31 -10.64 -0.38 -7.23
N LYS A 32 -9.56 -0.29 -8.02
CA LYS A 32 -9.56 -0.69 -9.44
C LYS A 32 -9.85 -2.18 -9.60
N TRP A 33 -9.21 -3.04 -8.80
CA TRP A 33 -9.48 -4.47 -8.81
C TRP A 33 -10.94 -4.77 -8.43
N LEU A 34 -11.47 -4.14 -7.37
CA LEU A 34 -12.86 -4.31 -6.93
C LEU A 34 -13.85 -3.94 -8.05
N LYS A 35 -13.61 -2.86 -8.78
CA LYS A 35 -14.42 -2.47 -9.94
C LYS A 35 -14.41 -3.56 -11.02
N LYS A 36 -13.23 -4.11 -11.34
CA LYS A 36 -13.11 -5.21 -12.31
C LYS A 36 -13.80 -6.49 -11.81
N LEU A 37 -13.79 -6.75 -10.50
CA LEU A 37 -14.45 -7.92 -9.92
C LEU A 37 -15.97 -7.81 -10.02
N LYS A 38 -16.52 -6.62 -9.74
CA LYS A 38 -17.94 -6.33 -9.96
C LYS A 38 -18.33 -6.50 -11.42
N ASN A 39 -17.56 -5.91 -12.35
CA ASN A 39 -17.83 -6.06 -13.78
C ASN A 39 -17.80 -7.53 -14.25
N LEU A 40 -16.87 -8.34 -13.73
CA LEU A 40 -16.81 -9.76 -14.03
C LEU A 40 -18.06 -10.49 -13.50
N ASN A 41 -18.46 -10.20 -12.27
CA ASN A 41 -19.67 -10.78 -11.67
C ASN A 41 -20.93 -10.41 -12.45
N ASP A 42 -21.10 -9.14 -12.79
CA ASP A 42 -22.25 -8.65 -13.57
C ASP A 42 -22.31 -9.33 -14.94
N PHE A 43 -21.15 -9.56 -15.57
CA PHE A 43 -21.07 -10.29 -16.82
C PHE A 43 -21.48 -11.76 -16.65
N ILE A 44 -20.99 -12.45 -15.61
CA ILE A 44 -21.37 -13.84 -15.29
C ILE A 44 -22.89 -13.96 -15.10
N ILE A 45 -23.50 -13.05 -14.34
CA ILE A 45 -24.96 -13.03 -14.12
C ILE A 45 -25.69 -12.86 -15.45
N LYS A 46 -25.22 -11.96 -16.32
CA LYS A 46 -25.85 -11.66 -17.62
C LYS A 46 -25.86 -12.86 -18.58
N ILE A 47 -24.80 -13.66 -18.59
CA ILE A 47 -24.65 -14.78 -19.54
C ILE A 47 -25.23 -16.10 -19.01
N SER A 48 -25.62 -16.16 -17.74
CA SER A 48 -26.16 -17.38 -17.12
C SER A 48 -27.38 -17.89 -17.89
N GLY A 49 -27.27 -19.08 -18.47
CA GLY A 49 -28.32 -19.70 -19.29
C GLY A 49 -28.35 -19.31 -20.78
N LYS A 50 -27.38 -18.52 -21.26
CA LYS A 50 -27.20 -18.14 -22.68
C LYS A 50 -25.72 -18.20 -23.09
N GLU A 51 -25.10 -19.33 -22.81
CA GLU A 51 -23.67 -19.55 -23.03
C GLU A 51 -23.41 -19.86 -24.51
N ASP A 52 -22.90 -18.88 -25.25
CA ASP A 52 -22.31 -19.09 -26.56
C ASP A 52 -20.77 -18.96 -26.52
N SER A 53 -20.15 -19.38 -27.62
CA SER A 53 -18.69 -19.34 -27.82
C SER A 53 -18.10 -17.94 -27.58
N GLU A 54 -18.82 -16.88 -27.96
CA GLU A 54 -18.34 -15.51 -27.86
C GLU A 54 -18.41 -14.97 -26.42
N SER A 55 -19.52 -15.25 -25.74
CA SER A 55 -19.73 -14.94 -24.32
C SER A 55 -18.67 -15.63 -23.45
N PHE A 56 -18.30 -16.88 -23.79
CA PHE A 56 -17.24 -17.59 -23.09
C PHE A 56 -15.85 -16.96 -23.30
N LYS A 57 -15.51 -16.55 -24.54
CA LYS A 57 -14.24 -15.82 -24.80
C LYS A 57 -14.18 -14.50 -24.03
N GLN A 58 -15.28 -13.77 -23.99
CA GLN A 58 -15.36 -12.51 -23.25
C GLN A 58 -15.24 -12.72 -21.74
N LEU A 59 -15.83 -13.81 -21.20
CA LEU A 59 -15.66 -14.21 -19.80
C LEU A 59 -14.17 -14.46 -19.48
N LEU A 60 -13.47 -15.23 -20.32
CA LEU A 60 -12.04 -15.51 -20.12
C LEU A 60 -11.19 -14.24 -20.15
N LYS A 61 -11.52 -13.29 -21.04
CA LYS A 61 -10.85 -11.98 -21.10
C LYS A 61 -11.06 -11.19 -19.81
N LEU A 62 -12.30 -11.06 -19.34
CA LEU A 62 -12.62 -10.35 -18.10
C LEU A 62 -11.96 -11.01 -16.88
N ARG A 63 -11.93 -12.34 -16.84
CA ARG A 63 -11.22 -13.11 -15.79
C ARG A 63 -9.73 -12.80 -15.80
N LEU A 64 -9.08 -12.81 -16.96
CA LEU A 64 -7.66 -12.49 -17.07
C LEU A 64 -7.36 -11.04 -16.65
N GLU A 65 -8.20 -10.09 -17.06
CA GLU A 65 -8.07 -8.70 -16.65
C GLU A 65 -8.24 -8.52 -15.13
N ASN A 66 -9.15 -9.27 -14.50
CA ASN A 66 -9.31 -9.26 -13.06
C ASN A 66 -8.05 -9.76 -12.35
N LEU A 67 -7.49 -10.89 -12.80
CA LEU A 67 -6.27 -11.47 -12.23
C LEU A 67 -5.08 -10.51 -12.34
N LYS A 68 -4.91 -9.84 -13.49
CA LYS A 68 -3.86 -8.84 -13.68
C LYS A 68 -4.00 -7.67 -12.72
N ALA A 69 -5.23 -7.15 -12.55
CA ALA A 69 -5.48 -6.06 -11.61
C ALA A 69 -5.28 -6.47 -10.15
N PHE A 70 -5.61 -7.71 -9.80
CA PHE A 70 -5.32 -8.25 -8.46
C PHE A 70 -3.81 -8.34 -8.21
N GLN A 71 -3.05 -8.85 -9.19
CA GLN A 71 -1.60 -8.93 -9.10
C GLN A 71 -0.96 -7.54 -8.92
N GLU A 72 -1.45 -6.53 -9.63
CA GLU A 72 -1.01 -5.15 -9.48
C GLU A 72 -1.32 -4.60 -8.08
N ALA A 73 -2.53 -4.84 -7.57
CA ALA A 73 -2.90 -4.44 -6.21
C ALA A 73 -1.99 -5.09 -5.16
N LEU A 74 -1.68 -6.38 -5.29
CA LEU A 74 -0.75 -7.07 -4.38
C LEU A 74 0.65 -6.47 -4.41
N LYS A 75 1.15 -6.05 -5.59
CA LYS A 75 2.45 -5.38 -5.70
C LYS A 75 2.47 -4.05 -4.97
N GLU A 76 1.43 -3.25 -5.12
CA GLU A 76 1.36 -1.96 -4.41
C GLU A 76 1.16 -2.14 -2.90
N MET A 77 0.38 -3.14 -2.47
CA MET A 77 0.27 -3.49 -1.05
C MET A 77 1.62 -3.89 -0.45
N SER A 78 2.38 -4.73 -1.15
CA SER A 78 3.71 -5.15 -0.69
C SER A 78 4.69 -3.96 -0.56
N LYS A 79 4.62 -2.98 -1.46
CA LYS A 79 5.40 -1.73 -1.32
C LYS A 79 4.95 -0.94 -0.09
N SER A 80 3.64 -0.82 0.13
CA SER A 80 3.10 -0.14 1.31
C SER A 80 3.56 -0.78 2.62
N GLU A 81 3.55 -2.12 2.68
CA GLU A 81 4.08 -2.87 3.82
C GLU A 81 5.56 -2.63 4.04
N HIS A 82 6.35 -2.51 2.96
CA HIS A 82 7.77 -2.17 3.05
C HIS A 82 7.99 -0.78 3.66
N GLU A 83 7.26 0.24 3.18
CA GLU A 83 7.36 1.59 3.75
C GLU A 83 6.86 1.65 5.19
N LYS A 84 5.82 0.86 5.54
CA LYS A 84 5.36 0.71 6.92
C LYS A 84 6.46 0.18 7.83
N SER A 85 7.24 -0.80 7.36
CA SER A 85 8.39 -1.32 8.13
C SER A 85 9.39 -0.21 8.43
N HIS A 86 9.78 0.59 7.43
CA HIS A 86 10.71 1.72 7.63
C HIS A 86 10.16 2.78 8.59
N LEU A 87 8.85 3.03 8.52
CA LEU A 87 8.17 3.95 9.44
C LEU A 87 8.22 3.45 10.88
N LEU A 88 7.96 2.16 11.10
CA LEU A 88 8.02 1.54 12.42
C LEU A 88 9.45 1.58 13.00
N ASP A 89 10.46 1.29 12.20
CA ASP A 89 11.86 1.39 12.62
C ASP A 89 12.22 2.81 13.05
N SER A 90 11.73 3.81 12.31
CA SER A 90 11.97 5.24 12.60
C SER A 90 11.35 5.70 13.92
N TYR A 91 10.26 5.09 14.37
CA TYR A 91 9.69 5.37 15.70
C TYR A 91 10.65 4.99 16.82
N GLY A 92 11.32 3.83 16.70
CA GLY A 92 12.34 3.40 17.67
C GLY A 92 13.52 4.37 17.72
N SER A 93 14.03 4.78 16.56
CA SER A 93 15.16 5.72 16.46
C SER A 93 14.87 7.07 17.11
N ILE A 94 13.65 7.62 16.93
CA ILE A 94 13.27 8.89 17.56
C ILE A 94 13.19 8.78 19.08
N LEU A 95 12.57 7.71 19.59
CA LEU A 95 12.46 7.52 21.04
C LEU A 95 13.83 7.40 21.70
N LEU A 96 14.77 6.70 21.04
CA LEU A 96 16.14 6.61 21.50
C LEU A 96 16.86 7.97 21.47
N ALA A 97 16.77 8.70 20.35
CA ALA A 97 17.39 10.02 20.23
C ALA A 97 16.83 11.03 21.26
N LEU A 98 15.53 10.94 21.56
CA LEU A 98 14.88 11.73 22.59
C LEU A 98 15.42 11.40 23.99
N GLU A 99 15.55 10.12 24.31
CA GLU A 99 16.08 9.66 25.60
C GLU A 99 17.54 10.09 25.77
N GLU A 100 18.37 9.90 24.75
CA GLU A 100 19.78 10.32 24.78
C GLU A 100 19.94 11.81 25.01
N LYS A 101 19.11 12.62 24.36
CA LYS A 101 19.12 14.09 24.54
C LYS A 101 18.66 14.48 25.94
N THR A 102 17.62 13.84 26.47
CA THR A 102 17.09 14.10 27.82
C THR A 102 18.10 13.70 28.89
N SER A 103 18.72 12.53 28.75
CA SER A 103 19.79 12.05 29.63
C SER A 103 21.01 12.97 29.66
N LYS A 104 21.38 13.60 28.53
CA LYS A 104 22.47 14.60 28.47
C LYS A 104 22.12 15.86 29.28
N LEU A 105 20.85 16.28 29.30
CA LEU A 105 20.40 17.43 30.08
C LEU A 105 20.40 17.17 31.60
N GLN A 106 20.17 15.94 32.04
CA GLN A 106 20.21 15.57 33.47
C GLN A 106 21.63 15.48 34.04
N LYS A 107 22.65 15.34 33.19
CA LYS A 107 24.07 15.25 33.56
C LYS A 107 24.80 16.59 33.46
N SER A 108 24.13 17.63 32.94
CA SER A 108 24.58 19.02 32.83
C SER A 108 24.17 19.82 34.05
#